data_AF-D3SR60-F1
#
_entry.id   AF-D3SR60-F1
#
_cell.length_a   1.000
_cell.length_b   1.000
_cell.length_c   1.000
_cell.angle_alpha   90.00
_cell.angle_beta   90.00
_cell.angle_gamma   90.00
#
_symmetry.space_group_name_H-M   'P 1'
#
loop_
_entity.id
_entity.type
_entity.pdbx_description
1 polymer ?
#
loop_
_entity_poly.entity_id
_entity_poly.type
_entity_poly.pdbx_seq_one_letter_code
_entity_poly.pdbx_strand_id
1 'polypeptide(L)'
;MLAGSNGRYYTEQQVCAKLEHGPWQLCLREHRTERWLVELPGETLLLLAAVEPDSLPRWAEIRIDGDTTRVVDTRRRDPPDDDGNCD
;
A
#
# COMPACT_ATOMS: atom_id res chain seq x y z
N MET A 1 -2.19 0.56 -10.68
CA MET A 1 -2.31 0.27 -9.22
C MET A 1 -1.53 -1.00 -8.91
N LEU A 2 -1.13 -1.25 -7.66
CA LEU A 2 -0.36 -2.45 -7.28
C LEU A 2 -1.07 -3.27 -6.21
N ALA A 3 -1.30 -4.55 -6.47
CA ALA A 3 -1.82 -5.52 -5.52
C ALA A 3 -0.67 -6.27 -4.85
N GLY A 4 -0.64 -6.25 -3.52
CA GLY A 4 0.30 -6.99 -2.70
C GLY A 4 -0.21 -8.40 -2.38
N SER A 5 0.69 -9.39 -2.35
CA SER A 5 0.39 -10.74 -1.87
C SER A 5 -0.10 -10.80 -0.41
N ASN A 6 0.09 -9.72 0.34
CA ASN A 6 -0.47 -9.52 1.68
C ASN A 6 -1.96 -9.08 1.69
N GLY A 7 -2.62 -9.06 0.53
CA GLY A 7 -4.02 -8.66 0.39
C GLY A 7 -4.24 -7.15 0.56
N ARG A 8 -3.18 -6.33 0.47
CA ARG A 8 -3.25 -4.87 0.48
C ARG A 8 -2.97 -4.32 -0.91
N TYR A 9 -3.39 -3.08 -1.13
CA TYR A 9 -3.20 -2.37 -2.38
C TYR A 9 -2.38 -1.11 -2.16
N TYR A 10 -1.62 -0.72 -3.17
CA TYR A 10 -0.71 0.40 -3.13
C TYR A 10 -0.73 1.15 -4.46
N THR A 11 -0.50 2.46 -4.42
CA THR A 11 -0.12 3.21 -5.62
C THR A 11 1.38 3.04 -5.88
N GLU A 12 1.82 3.28 -7.12
CA GLU A 12 3.26 3.32 -7.43
C GLU A 12 3.97 4.37 -6.59
N GLN A 13 3.35 5.54 -6.40
CA GLN A 13 3.89 6.61 -5.55
C GLN A 13 4.10 6.15 -4.10
N GLN A 14 3.15 5.39 -3.52
CA GLN A 14 3.31 4.81 -2.19
C GLN A 14 4.47 3.81 -2.12
N VAL A 15 4.65 2.99 -3.16
CA VAL A 15 5.73 2.01 -3.22
C VAL A 15 7.08 2.72 -3.36
N CYS A 16 7.20 3.70 -4.25
CA CYS A 16 8.41 4.52 -4.39
C CYS A 16 8.78 5.20 -3.07
N ALA A 17 7.83 5.87 -2.41
CA ALA A 17 8.09 6.51 -1.12
C ALA A 17 8.58 5.52 -0.05
N LYS A 18 8.06 4.28 -0.05
CA LYS A 18 8.49 3.23 0.89
C LYS A 18 9.87 2.65 0.57
N LEU A 19 10.26 2.63 -0.70
CA LEU A 19 11.59 2.21 -1.15
C LEU A 19 12.65 3.30 -0.94
N GLU A 20 12.28 4.57 -1.14
CA GLU A 20 13.20 5.71 -1.06
C GLU A 20 13.41 6.21 0.37
N HIS A 21 12.33 6.25 1.16
CA HIS A 21 12.33 6.84 2.51
C HIS A 21 11.85 5.88 3.59
N GLY A 22 11.36 4.70 3.20
CA GLY A 22 10.85 3.69 4.11
C GLY A 22 11.83 2.53 4.29
N PRO A 23 11.41 1.52 5.06
CA PRO A 23 12.26 0.38 5.36
C PRO A 23 12.13 -0.75 4.32
N TRP A 24 11.54 -0.48 3.15
CA TRP A 24 11.37 -1.49 2.11
C TRP A 24 12.63 -1.55 1.25
N GLN A 25 12.96 -2.73 0.75
CA GLN A 25 14.07 -2.93 -0.17
C GLN A 25 13.58 -3.60 -1.45
N LEU A 26 14.04 -3.12 -2.62
CA LEU A 26 13.70 -3.73 -3.89
C LEU A 26 14.61 -4.94 -4.13
N CYS A 27 14.02 -6.14 -4.23
CA CYS A 27 14.77 -7.36 -4.53
C CYS A 27 14.81 -7.63 -6.03
N LEU A 28 13.65 -7.57 -6.69
CA LEU A 28 13.51 -7.88 -8.11
C LEU A 28 12.41 -7.04 -8.74
N ARG A 29 12.62 -6.63 -9.99
CA ARG A 29 11.61 -5.99 -10.83
C ARG A 29 11.54 -6.69 -12.18
N GLU A 30 10.35 -7.20 -12.52
CA GLU A 30 10.07 -7.77 -13.83
C GLU A 30 9.19 -6.78 -14.63
N HIS A 31 9.76 -6.23 -15.71
CA HIS A 31 9.10 -5.19 -16.49
C HIS A 31 7.97 -5.70 -17.39
N ARG A 32 7.97 -6.99 -17.78
CA ARG A 32 6.97 -7.52 -18.74
C ARG A 32 5.58 -7.62 -18.16
N THR A 33 5.46 -8.01 -16.89
CA THR A 33 4.17 -8.14 -16.20
C THR A 33 4.04 -7.12 -15.06
N GLU A 34 4.95 -6.15 -15.01
CA GLU A 34 4.99 -5.09 -14.00
C GLU A 34 4.93 -5.65 -12.57
N ARG A 35 5.73 -6.70 -12.32
CA ARG A 35 5.83 -7.37 -11.02
C ARG A 35 7.07 -6.93 -10.27
N TRP A 36 6.91 -6.70 -8.98
CA TRP A 36 7.97 -6.22 -8.11
C TRP A 36 8.01 -7.12 -6.89
N LEU A 37 9.19 -7.65 -6.58
CA LEU A 37 9.44 -8.35 -5.33
C LEU A 37 10.19 -7.38 -4.42
N VAL A 38 9.58 -7.06 -3.28
CA VAL A 38 10.16 -6.18 -2.29
C VAL A 38 10.26 -6.90 -0.95
N GLU A 39 11.31 -6.60 -0.20
CA GLU A 39 11.50 -7.05 1.17
C GLU A 39 10.98 -5.98 2.13
N LEU A 40 10.21 -6.42 3.13
CA LEU A 40 9.67 -5.63 4.23
C LEU A 40 10.55 -5.82 5.47
N PRO A 41 10.40 -4.94 6.50
CA PRO A 41 10.99 -5.19 7.81
C PRO A 41 10.70 -6.61 8.32
N GLY A 42 11.73 -7.27 8.85
CA GLY A 42 11.61 -8.64 9.36
C GLY A 42 11.64 -9.71 8.26
N GLU A 43 12.45 -9.50 7.22
CA GLU A 43 12.77 -10.50 6.18
C GLU A 43 11.53 -11.06 5.46
N THR A 44 10.47 -10.27 5.39
CA THR A 44 9.20 -10.69 4.77
C THR A 44 9.15 -10.22 3.33
N LEU A 45 9.04 -11.15 2.39
CA LEU A 45 8.89 -10.83 0.97
C LEU A 45 7.43 -10.50 0.62
N LEU A 46 7.25 -9.43 -0.13
CA LEU A 46 5.97 -9.00 -0.70
C LEU A 46 6.09 -8.95 -2.22
N LEU A 47 5.22 -9.70 -2.89
CA LEU A 47 5.03 -9.58 -4.33
C LEU A 47 3.99 -8.49 -4.58
N LEU A 48 4.34 -7.51 -5.41
CA LEU A 48 3.47 -6.49 -5.94
C LEU A 48 3.22 -6.79 -7.42
N ALA A 49 1.96 -6.77 -7.84
CA ALA A 49 1.58 -6.95 -9.23
C ALA A 49 0.69 -5.79 -9.69
N ALA A 50 0.90 -5.31 -10.92
CA ALA A 50 0.02 -4.32 -11.52
C ALA A 50 -1.42 -4.84 -11.63
N VAL A 51 -2.35 -3.98 -11.26
CA VAL A 51 -3.80 -4.21 -11.39
C VAL A 51 -4.48 -2.94 -11.87
N GLU A 52 -5.60 -3.12 -12.57
CA GLU A 52 -6.48 -2.03 -12.99
C GLU A 52 -7.15 -1.39 -11.77
N PRO A 53 -7.29 -0.05 -11.73
CA PRO A 53 -7.94 0.65 -10.63
C PRO A 53 -9.40 0.23 -10.44
N ASP A 54 -10.12 -0.09 -11.53
CA ASP A 54 -11.50 -0.61 -11.48
C ASP A 54 -11.62 -2.02 -10.89
N SER A 55 -10.50 -2.74 -10.75
CA SER A 55 -10.47 -4.06 -10.10
C SER A 55 -10.34 -3.97 -8.58
N LEU A 56 -10.29 -2.76 -8.02
CA LEU A 56 -10.21 -2.57 -6.58
C LEU A 56 -11.49 -3.05 -5.89
N PRO A 57 -11.35 -3.81 -4.81
CA PRO A 57 -12.51 -4.16 -3.99
C PRO A 57 -13.06 -2.90 -3.31
N ARG A 58 -14.37 -2.90 -3.02
CA ARG A 58 -15.09 -1.74 -2.43
C ARG A 58 -14.51 -1.21 -1.13
N TRP A 59 -13.72 -2.02 -0.42
CA TRP A 59 -13.07 -1.62 0.82
C TRP A 59 -11.71 -0.92 0.62
N ALA A 60 -11.13 -1.00 -0.58
CA ALA A 60 -9.91 -0.30 -0.95
C ALA A 60 -10.25 1.06 -1.54
N GLU A 61 -10.20 2.10 -0.71
CA GLU A 61 -10.53 3.47 -1.09
C GLU A 61 -9.27 4.20 -1.57
N ILE A 62 -9.36 4.90 -2.71
CA ILE A 62 -8.28 5.78 -3.15
C ILE A 62 -8.53 7.16 -2.54
N ARG A 63 -7.58 7.66 -1.74
CA ARG A 63 -7.59 9.02 -1.21
C ARG A 63 -6.54 9.88 -1.89
N ILE A 64 -6.93 11.10 -2.18
CA ILE A 64 -6.08 12.14 -2.74
C ILE A 64 -5.87 13.18 -1.63
N ASP A 65 -4.66 13.24 -1.10
CA ASP A 65 -4.23 14.18 -0.06
C ASP A 65 -3.23 15.15 -0.72
N GLY A 66 -3.72 16.30 -1.20
CA GLY A 66 -2.92 17.23 -2.02
C GLY A 66 -2.46 16.58 -3.33
N ASP A 67 -1.15 16.52 -3.56
CA ASP A 67 -0.53 15.86 -4.73
C ASP A 67 -0.25 14.35 -4.52
N THR A 68 -0.64 13.81 -3.36
CA THR A 68 -0.38 12.41 -3.02
C THR A 68 -1.62 11.55 -3.20
N THR A 69 -1.50 10.47 -3.97
CA THR A 69 -2.57 9.47 -4.10
C THR A 69 -2.20 8.21 -3.33
N ARG A 70 -3.05 7.80 -2.40
CA ARG A 70 -2.85 6.61 -1.57
C ARG A 70 -4.07 5.71 -1.53
N VAL A 71 -3.83 4.41 -1.43
CA VAL A 71 -4.89 3.44 -1.15
C VAL A 71 -5.03 3.23 0.35
N VAL A 72 -6.26 3.28 0.83
CA VAL A 72 -6.64 3.09 2.23
C VAL A 72 -7.51 1.84 2.35
N ASP A 73 -7.12 0.93 3.24
CA ASP A 73 -7.94 -0.23 3.61
C ASP A 73 -8.96 0.18 4.68
N THR A 74 -10.20 0.37 4.27
CA THR A 74 -11.28 0.83 5.16
C THR A 74 -11.72 -0.21 6.19
N ARG A 75 -11.31 -1.49 6.04
CA ARG A 75 -11.56 -2.54 7.06
C ARG A 75 -10.72 -2.35 8.31
N ARG A 76 -9.58 -1.66 8.18
CA ARG A 76 -8.65 -1.38 9.27
C ARG A 76 -8.94 -0.04 9.94
N ARG A 77 -10.20 0.41 9.98
CA ARG A 77 -10.57 1.59 10.76
C ARG A 77 -9.96 1.43 12.16
N ASP A 78 -9.01 2.30 12.47
CA ASP A 78 -8.57 2.57 13.82
C ASP A 78 -9.83 2.81 14.67
N PRO A 79 -9.90 2.32 15.93
CA PRO A 79 -10.97 2.73 16.82
C PRO A 79 -11.03 4.26 16.83
N PRO A 80 -12.24 4.86 16.93
CA PRO A 80 -12.34 6.32 17.02
C PRO A 80 -11.43 6.78 18.15
N ASP A 81 -10.67 7.85 17.90
CA ASP A 81 -9.94 8.58 18.93
C ASP A 81 -10.76 8.56 20.22
N ASP A 82 -10.20 7.92 21.25
CA ASP A 82 -10.71 8.00 22.61
C ASP A 82 -10.58 9.47 23.00
N ASP A 83 -11.63 10.24 22.70
CA ASP A 83 -11.91 11.54 23.30
C ASP A 83 -12.10 11.22 24.79
N GLY A 84 -10.97 11.16 25.48
CA GLY A 84 -10.88 11.04 26.92
C GLY A 84 -11.58 12.24 27.52
N ASN A 85 -12.88 12.08 27.73
CA ASN A 85 -13.73 12.92 28.56
C ASN A 85 -13.11 12.96 29.96
N CYS A 86 -12.33 13.99 30.23
CA CYS A 86 -11.97 14.39 31.58
C CYS A 86 -13.15 15.16 32.16
N ASP A 87 -13.92 14.47 33.02
CA ASP A 87 -14.80 15.08 34.02
C ASP A 87 -13.96 15.77 35.12
#